data_AF-A0A661VBL9-F1
#
_entry.id   AF-A0A661VBL9-F1
#
_cell.length_a   1.000
_cell.length_b   1.000
_cell.length_c   1.000
_cell.angle_alpha   90.00
_cell.angle_beta   90.00
_cell.angle_gamma   90.00
#
_symmetry.space_group_name_H-M   'P 1'
#
loop_
_entity.id
_entity.type
_entity.pdbx_description
1 polymer ?
#
loop_
_entity_poly.entity_id
_entity_poly.type
_entity_poly.pdbx_seq_one_letter_code
_entity_poly.pdbx_strand_id
1 'polypeptide(L)'
;MYTLESFREKILREYPRLSLESKFKFGCHPKVPCFGKCCANVNIFLTPYDVLRMKNALGITSADFLEKYTIPLMLEEHQLPVVALKMQEGEEKKCPFVSDVGCTIYDDRPWSCRMYPLGLATSKIPCGEGEEFCFVVEEVDSICQGFKEDTEWTVEEWLKNQEVHTFNRKSESYMQLTLHPYLKENKQFDERKTQVFFKTCYDIDGFRKSLFESSFFDRFEVKDEVKEELRVDDEALLEFGVSKWLRFALFREDTMIVKDDELERGAQALGWIVE
;
A
#
# COMPACT_ATOMS: atom_id res chain seq x y z
N MET A 1 -14.70 -24.76 0.08
CA MET A 1 -14.11 -23.56 0.72
C MET A 1 -12.64 -23.58 0.37
N TYR A 2 -12.21 -22.75 -0.58
CA TYR A 2 -10.79 -22.66 -0.92
C TYR A 2 -10.07 -21.95 0.23
N THR A 3 -9.00 -22.53 0.77
CA THR A 3 -8.11 -21.83 1.69
C THR A 3 -7.30 -20.80 0.87
N LEU A 4 -6.84 -19.73 1.50
CA LEU A 4 -5.95 -18.75 0.84
C LEU A 4 -4.71 -19.44 0.22
N GLU A 5 -4.22 -20.48 0.89
CA GLU A 5 -3.14 -21.33 0.39
C GLU A 5 -3.53 -22.08 -0.90
N SER A 6 -4.72 -22.67 -0.97
CA SER A 6 -5.14 -23.39 -2.17
C SER A 6 -5.41 -22.46 -3.36
N PHE A 7 -5.86 -21.23 -3.10
CA PHE A 7 -6.01 -20.21 -4.15
C PHE A 7 -4.65 -19.72 -4.65
N ARG A 8 -3.69 -19.47 -3.75
CA ARG A 8 -2.32 -19.09 -4.11
C ARG A 8 -1.63 -20.17 -4.94
N GLU A 9 -1.75 -21.44 -4.54
CA GLU A 9 -1.21 -22.55 -5.32
C GLU A 9 -1.85 -22.65 -6.70
N LYS A 10 -3.17 -22.44 -6.79
CA LYS A 10 -3.90 -22.42 -8.06
C LYS A 10 -3.37 -21.34 -9.00
N ILE A 11 -3.19 -20.10 -8.52
CA ILE A 11 -2.62 -19.01 -9.33
C ILE A 11 -1.24 -19.39 -9.85
N LEU A 12 -0.36 -19.91 -8.98
CA LEU A 12 1.02 -20.21 -9.36
C LEU A 12 1.14 -21.38 -10.36
N ARG A 13 0.18 -22.31 -10.36
CA ARG A 13 0.23 -23.53 -11.18
C ARG A 13 -0.64 -23.47 -12.44
N GLU A 14 -1.81 -22.84 -12.36
CA GLU A 14 -2.85 -22.98 -13.37
C GLU A 14 -3.08 -21.70 -14.19
N TYR A 15 -2.77 -20.52 -13.65
CA TYR A 15 -3.04 -19.27 -14.37
C TYR A 15 -1.97 -19.00 -15.45
N PRO A 16 -2.37 -18.52 -16.64
CA PRO A 16 -1.43 -18.08 -17.66
C PRO A 16 -0.50 -16.98 -17.13
N ARG A 17 0.80 -17.13 -17.35
CA ARG A 17 1.80 -16.11 -17.05
C ARG A 17 1.86 -15.12 -18.20
N LEU A 18 1.50 -13.88 -17.94
CA LEU A 18 1.50 -12.79 -18.91
C LEU A 18 2.75 -11.94 -18.70
N SER A 19 3.52 -11.77 -19.79
CA SER A 19 4.57 -10.77 -19.90
C SER A 19 3.96 -9.38 -20.18
N LEU A 20 4.81 -8.34 -20.18
CA LEU A 20 4.41 -6.97 -20.49
C LEU A 20 3.81 -6.82 -21.91
N GLU A 21 4.25 -7.63 -22.86
CA GLU A 21 3.80 -7.65 -24.26
C GLU A 21 2.58 -8.55 -24.49
N SER A 22 2.20 -9.34 -23.47
CA SER A 22 1.05 -10.24 -23.57
C SER A 22 -0.24 -9.43 -23.73
N LYS A 23 -1.13 -9.92 -24.59
CA LYS A 23 -2.38 -9.24 -24.94
C LYS A 23 -3.58 -9.82 -24.21
N PHE A 24 -4.54 -8.97 -23.88
CA PHE A 24 -5.83 -9.35 -23.33
C PHE A 24 -6.92 -8.36 -23.77
N LYS A 25 -8.18 -8.78 -23.70
CA LYS A 25 -9.35 -7.94 -24.01
C LYS A 25 -10.05 -7.49 -22.75
N PHE A 26 -10.28 -6.19 -22.61
CA PHE A 26 -11.02 -5.64 -21.48
C PHE A 26 -11.50 -4.21 -21.71
N GLY A 27 -12.72 -3.90 -21.26
CA GLY A 27 -13.23 -2.53 -21.18
C GLY A 27 -14.19 -2.35 -20.02
N CYS A 28 -13.91 -1.40 -19.12
CA CYS A 28 -14.81 -0.99 -18.05
C CYS A 28 -15.17 0.48 -18.21
N HIS A 29 -16.43 0.77 -18.54
CA HIS A 29 -16.92 2.13 -18.78
C HIS A 29 -18.44 2.23 -18.53
N PRO A 30 -19.02 3.44 -18.37
CA PRO A 30 -20.45 3.61 -18.04
C PRO A 30 -21.45 2.90 -18.95
N LYS A 31 -21.06 2.58 -20.20
CA LYS A 31 -21.92 1.84 -21.15
C LYS A 31 -21.92 0.32 -20.96
N VAL A 32 -21.03 -0.27 -20.15
CA VAL A 32 -21.08 -1.72 -19.91
C VAL A 32 -22.19 -2.05 -18.90
N PRO A 33 -23.01 -3.10 -19.09
CA PRO A 33 -24.17 -3.38 -18.23
C PRO A 33 -23.83 -3.68 -16.76
N CYS A 34 -22.57 -4.03 -16.47
CA CYS A 34 -22.09 -4.31 -15.13
C CYS A 34 -21.40 -3.13 -14.44
N PHE A 35 -21.37 -1.94 -15.05
CA PHE A 35 -20.63 -0.80 -14.53
C PHE A 35 -21.05 -0.46 -13.09
N GLY A 36 -20.06 -0.36 -12.19
CA GLY A 36 -20.26 -0.14 -10.76
C GLY A 36 -20.73 -1.36 -9.95
N LYS A 37 -21.16 -2.45 -10.57
CA LYS A 37 -21.68 -3.64 -9.85
C LYS A 37 -20.59 -4.44 -9.14
N CYS A 38 -19.39 -4.51 -9.71
CA CYS A 38 -18.24 -5.18 -9.07
C CYS A 38 -17.59 -4.35 -7.96
N CYS A 39 -17.98 -3.07 -7.80
CA CYS A 39 -17.47 -2.20 -6.74
C CYS A 39 -18.22 -2.45 -5.42
N ALA A 40 -18.31 -3.71 -5.01
CA ALA A 40 -19.08 -4.15 -3.85
C ALA A 40 -18.57 -5.51 -3.34
N ASN A 41 -18.59 -5.72 -2.02
CA ASN A 41 -18.22 -6.97 -1.36
C ASN A 41 -16.83 -7.53 -1.75
N VAL A 42 -15.84 -6.66 -1.88
CA VAL A 42 -14.44 -7.02 -2.15
C VAL A 42 -13.53 -6.66 -0.99
N ASN A 43 -12.40 -7.36 -0.85
CA ASN A 43 -11.36 -7.03 0.13
C ASN A 43 -10.28 -6.21 -0.58
N ILE A 44 -10.12 -4.94 -0.19
CA ILE A 44 -9.10 -4.04 -0.74
C ILE A 44 -8.20 -3.62 0.41
N PHE A 45 -6.96 -4.11 0.41
CA PHE A 45 -5.92 -3.59 1.30
C PHE A 45 -5.35 -2.31 0.69
N LEU A 46 -5.15 -1.29 1.52
CA LEU A 46 -4.62 0.00 1.08
C LEU A 46 -3.15 0.09 1.46
N THR A 47 -2.33 0.49 0.51
CA THR A 47 -0.96 0.93 0.80
C THR A 47 -1.00 2.31 1.48
N PRO A 48 0.09 2.72 2.14
CA PRO A 48 0.26 4.10 2.62
C PRO A 48 -0.02 5.16 1.55
N TYR A 49 0.46 4.93 0.32
CA TYR A 49 0.26 5.85 -0.79
C TYR A 49 -1.20 5.91 -1.23
N ASP A 50 -1.93 4.78 -1.20
CA ASP A 50 -3.38 4.77 -1.46
C ASP A 50 -4.13 5.64 -0.43
N VAL A 51 -3.84 5.47 0.86
CA VAL A 51 -4.45 6.27 1.93
C VAL A 51 -4.19 7.77 1.73
N LEU A 52 -2.94 8.13 1.42
CA LEU A 52 -2.54 9.51 1.13
C LEU A 52 -3.33 10.10 -0.05
N ARG A 53 -3.42 9.38 -1.17
CA ARG A 53 -4.17 9.84 -2.35
C ARG A 53 -5.66 9.98 -2.06
N MET A 54 -6.25 8.97 -1.44
CA MET A 54 -7.69 8.93 -1.18
C MET A 54 -8.12 10.00 -0.16
N LYS A 55 -7.38 10.23 0.93
CA LYS A 55 -7.71 11.28 1.89
C LYS A 55 -7.60 12.68 1.27
N ASN A 56 -6.61 12.90 0.41
CA ASN A 56 -6.44 14.16 -0.31
C ASN A 56 -7.55 14.40 -1.35
N ALA A 57 -7.98 13.36 -2.07
CA ALA A 57 -9.11 13.44 -3.00
C ALA A 57 -10.43 13.82 -2.32
N LEU A 58 -10.61 13.38 -1.07
CA LEU A 58 -11.78 13.69 -0.24
C LEU A 58 -11.66 15.03 0.50
N GLY A 59 -10.46 15.62 0.54
CA GLY A 59 -10.20 16.86 1.29
C GLY A 59 -10.34 16.70 2.80
N ILE A 60 -10.02 15.53 3.36
CA ILE A 60 -10.10 15.23 4.79
C ILE A 60 -8.74 14.82 5.36
N THR A 61 -8.62 14.82 6.69
CA THR A 61 -7.40 14.40 7.38
C THR A 61 -7.20 12.88 7.29
N SER A 62 -5.96 12.41 7.47
CA SER A 62 -5.65 10.97 7.54
C SER A 62 -6.41 10.31 8.68
N ALA A 63 -6.51 10.95 9.84
CA ALA A 63 -7.28 10.44 10.98
C ALA A 63 -8.77 10.23 10.64
N ASP A 64 -9.42 11.24 10.04
CA ASP A 64 -10.81 11.14 9.60
C ASP A 64 -11.00 10.05 8.55
N PHE A 65 -10.08 9.94 7.60
CA PHE A 65 -10.13 8.92 6.55
C PHE A 65 -10.04 7.51 7.15
N LEU A 66 -9.06 7.28 8.02
CA LEU A 66 -8.84 5.99 8.67
C LEU A 66 -10.05 5.57 9.50
N GLU A 67 -10.62 6.48 10.28
CA GLU A 67 -11.81 6.20 11.10
C GLU A 67 -13.05 5.89 10.26
N LYS A 68 -13.33 6.70 9.24
CA LYS A 68 -14.58 6.61 8.47
C LYS A 68 -14.56 5.50 7.42
N TYR A 69 -13.42 5.31 6.75
CA TYR A 69 -13.32 4.52 5.52
C TYR A 69 -12.42 3.29 5.63
N THR A 70 -11.81 3.01 6.78
CA THR A 70 -10.91 1.84 6.88
C THR A 70 -11.25 0.90 8.03
N ILE A 71 -10.71 -0.31 7.94
CA ILE A 71 -10.67 -1.30 9.02
C ILE A 71 -9.19 -1.62 9.27
N PRO A 72 -8.64 -1.30 10.45
CA PRO A 72 -7.29 -1.72 10.80
C PRO A 72 -7.27 -3.22 11.08
N LEU A 73 -6.26 -3.90 10.53
CA LEU A 73 -6.05 -5.34 10.65
C LEU A 73 -4.59 -5.61 11.02
N MET A 74 -4.35 -6.77 11.64
CA MET A 74 -3.01 -7.26 11.93
C MET A 74 -2.78 -8.53 11.12
N LEU A 75 -1.73 -8.56 10.31
CA LEU A 75 -1.36 -9.78 9.58
C LEU A 75 -0.70 -10.77 10.55
N GLU A 76 -1.30 -11.95 10.71
CA GLU A 76 -0.94 -12.93 11.74
C GLU A 76 0.53 -13.38 11.68
N GLU A 77 1.11 -13.52 10.48
CA GLU A 77 2.49 -14.00 10.29
C GLU A 77 3.55 -13.01 10.78
N HIS A 78 3.28 -11.70 10.73
CA HIS A 78 4.30 -10.66 10.95
C HIS A 78 3.89 -9.57 11.95
N GLN A 79 2.66 -9.61 12.48
CA GLN A 79 2.05 -8.53 13.25
C GLN A 79 2.26 -7.15 12.60
N LEU A 80 2.22 -7.12 11.27
CA LEU A 80 2.26 -5.87 10.54
C LEU A 80 0.86 -5.27 10.53
N PRO A 81 0.69 -4.02 11.00
CA PRO A 81 -0.57 -3.35 10.91
C PRO A 81 -0.82 -2.97 9.45
N VAL A 82 -1.95 -3.40 8.92
CA VAL A 82 -2.43 -3.06 7.58
C VAL A 82 -3.83 -2.47 7.69
N VAL A 83 -4.26 -1.73 6.67
CA VAL A 83 -5.62 -1.20 6.63
C VAL A 83 -6.34 -1.73 5.39
N ALA A 84 -7.58 -2.12 5.57
CA ALA A 84 -8.47 -2.48 4.48
C ALA A 84 -9.54 -1.41 4.30
N LEU A 85 -10.00 -1.20 3.06
CA LEU A 85 -11.13 -0.33 2.78
C LEU A 85 -12.40 -0.90 3.41
N LYS A 86 -13.10 -0.06 4.19
CA LYS A 86 -14.37 -0.39 4.82
C LYS A 86 -15.49 -0.28 3.79
N MET A 87 -16.11 -1.40 3.44
CA MET A 87 -17.33 -1.43 2.66
C MET A 87 -18.53 -0.93 3.48
N GLN A 88 -19.55 -0.40 2.79
CA GLN A 88 -20.79 0.01 3.42
C GLN A 88 -21.49 -1.17 4.12
N GLU A 89 -22.30 -0.86 5.13
CA GLU A 89 -23.16 -1.84 5.76
C GLU A 89 -24.32 -2.24 4.83
N GLY A 90 -24.89 -3.43 5.04
CA GLY A 90 -25.95 -4.00 4.21
C GLY A 90 -25.51 -5.24 3.44
N GLU A 91 -26.46 -5.88 2.76
CA GLU A 91 -26.22 -7.16 2.07
C GLU A 91 -25.26 -7.02 0.89
N GLU A 92 -25.36 -5.92 0.13
CA GLU A 92 -24.53 -5.70 -1.06
C GLU A 92 -23.09 -5.29 -0.71
N LYS A 93 -22.84 -4.70 0.47
CA LYS A 93 -21.52 -4.19 0.89
C LYS A 93 -20.83 -3.32 -0.17
N LYS A 94 -21.54 -2.31 -0.69
CA LYS A 94 -21.03 -1.41 -1.73
C LYS A 94 -19.79 -0.64 -1.25
N CYS A 95 -18.90 -0.35 -2.19
CA CYS A 95 -17.80 0.59 -1.97
C CYS A 95 -18.38 1.97 -1.60
N PRO A 96 -17.89 2.64 -0.55
CA PRO A 96 -18.42 3.95 -0.15
C PRO A 96 -18.23 5.04 -1.22
N PHE A 97 -17.35 4.81 -2.20
CA PHE A 97 -17.06 5.76 -3.26
C PHE A 97 -17.79 5.48 -4.58
N VAL A 98 -18.49 4.34 -4.73
CA VAL A 98 -19.25 4.07 -5.95
C VAL A 98 -20.62 4.77 -5.89
N SER A 99 -20.98 5.42 -6.98
CA SER A 99 -22.28 6.06 -7.20
C SER A 99 -22.89 5.57 -8.52
N ASP A 100 -24.10 6.03 -8.84
CA ASP A 100 -24.78 5.68 -10.10
C ASP A 100 -24.00 6.14 -11.34
N VAL A 101 -23.13 7.14 -11.21
CA VAL A 101 -22.27 7.64 -12.30
C VAL A 101 -20.86 7.06 -12.28
N GLY A 102 -20.56 6.15 -11.34
CA GLY A 102 -19.24 5.52 -11.18
C GLY A 102 -18.54 5.90 -9.88
N CYS A 103 -17.24 5.62 -9.80
CA CYS A 103 -16.41 5.93 -8.63
C CYS A 103 -16.18 7.45 -8.53
N THR A 104 -16.52 8.02 -7.38
CA THR A 104 -16.38 9.46 -7.07
C THR A 104 -14.93 9.90 -6.89
N ILE A 105 -14.03 8.97 -6.59
CA ILE A 105 -12.58 9.18 -6.49
C ILE A 105 -11.83 8.38 -7.56
N TYR A 106 -12.39 8.24 -8.77
CA TYR A 106 -11.84 7.33 -9.78
C TYR A 106 -10.34 7.57 -10.00
N ASP A 107 -9.90 8.81 -10.21
CA ASP A 107 -8.49 9.14 -10.47
C ASP A 107 -7.57 9.01 -9.25
N ASP A 108 -8.13 8.77 -8.06
CA ASP A 108 -7.42 8.54 -6.80
C ASP A 108 -7.73 7.17 -6.19
N ARG A 109 -8.34 6.28 -6.98
CA ARG A 109 -8.65 4.91 -6.57
C ARG A 109 -7.36 4.13 -6.23
N PRO A 110 -7.45 3.17 -5.30
CA PRO A 110 -6.27 2.46 -4.81
C PRO A 110 -5.64 1.56 -5.87
N TRP A 111 -4.39 1.17 -5.65
CA TRP A 111 -3.60 0.31 -6.53
C TRP A 111 -4.35 -0.97 -6.95
N SER A 112 -5.01 -1.67 -6.01
CA SER A 112 -5.76 -2.88 -6.31
C SER A 112 -6.89 -2.67 -7.33
N CYS A 113 -7.55 -1.51 -7.28
CA CYS A 113 -8.60 -1.16 -8.25
C CYS A 113 -8.04 -0.80 -9.63
N ARG A 114 -6.79 -0.33 -9.72
CA ARG A 114 -6.10 -0.03 -10.98
C ARG A 114 -5.57 -1.28 -11.66
N MET A 115 -5.15 -2.24 -10.86
CA MET A 115 -4.64 -3.52 -11.36
C MET A 115 -5.73 -4.32 -12.06
N TYR A 116 -6.93 -4.39 -11.50
CA TYR A 116 -8.04 -5.15 -12.09
C TYR A 116 -8.27 -4.75 -13.56
N PRO A 117 -8.34 -5.71 -14.50
CA PRO A 117 -8.55 -7.15 -14.30
C PRO A 117 -7.26 -7.95 -14.12
N LEU A 118 -6.10 -7.32 -14.13
CA LEU A 118 -4.82 -7.98 -13.91
C LEU A 118 -4.58 -8.21 -12.41
N GLY A 119 -4.00 -9.35 -12.09
CA GLY A 119 -3.37 -9.65 -10.80
C GLY A 119 -1.85 -9.77 -10.99
N LEU A 120 -1.11 -9.48 -9.92
CA LEU A 120 0.33 -9.67 -9.85
C LEU A 120 0.65 -10.86 -8.94
N ALA A 121 1.48 -11.79 -9.40
CA ALA A 121 1.94 -12.91 -8.61
C ALA A 121 3.48 -12.98 -8.62
N THR A 122 4.05 -13.32 -7.47
CA THR A 122 5.49 -13.60 -7.34
C THR A 122 5.68 -15.09 -7.05
N SER A 123 6.38 -15.79 -7.93
CA SER A 123 6.73 -17.19 -7.71
C SER A 123 7.97 -17.30 -6.83
N LYS A 124 7.84 -17.64 -5.53
CA LYS A 124 9.04 -17.99 -4.73
C LYS A 124 9.54 -19.37 -5.18
N ILE A 125 10.66 -19.43 -5.88
CA ILE A 125 11.37 -20.70 -6.14
C ILE A 125 12.33 -20.93 -4.95
N PRO A 126 12.38 -22.13 -4.34
CA PRO A 126 13.16 -22.38 -3.12
C PRO A 126 14.67 -22.09 -3.20
N CYS A 127 15.22 -21.89 -4.40
CA CYS A 127 16.65 -21.64 -4.64
C CYS A 127 16.94 -20.55 -5.69
N GLY A 128 16.01 -19.62 -5.96
CA GLY A 128 16.22 -18.56 -6.96
C GLY A 128 15.40 -17.30 -6.69
N GLU A 129 15.82 -16.17 -7.26
CA GLU A 129 15.00 -14.96 -7.35
C GLU A 129 13.68 -15.31 -8.06
N GLY A 130 12.57 -14.99 -7.41
CA GLY A 130 11.25 -15.35 -7.93
C GLY A 130 10.89 -14.53 -9.16
N GLU A 131 10.27 -15.17 -10.15
CA GLU A 131 9.74 -14.47 -11.33
C GLU A 131 8.39 -13.85 -10.95
N GLU A 132 8.27 -12.53 -11.12
CA GLU A 132 7.01 -11.79 -11.06
C GLU A 132 6.29 -11.89 -12.42
N PHE A 133 5.00 -12.20 -12.40
CA PHE A 133 4.20 -12.26 -13.61
C PHE A 133 2.79 -11.70 -13.38
N CYS A 134 2.20 -11.16 -14.44
CA CYS A 134 0.80 -10.77 -14.45
C CYS A 134 -0.08 -11.95 -14.85
N PHE A 135 -1.32 -11.96 -14.37
CA PHE A 135 -2.35 -12.88 -14.81
C PHE A 135 -3.69 -12.15 -14.90
N VAL A 136 -4.64 -12.65 -15.69
CA VAL A 136 -6.00 -12.12 -15.70
C VAL A 136 -6.80 -12.78 -14.59
N VAL A 137 -7.44 -11.99 -13.74
CA VAL A 137 -8.32 -12.47 -12.68
C VAL A 137 -9.61 -13.00 -13.33
N GLU A 138 -9.78 -14.32 -13.35
CA GLU A 138 -11.02 -14.95 -13.82
C GLU A 138 -12.06 -14.98 -12.68
N GLU A 139 -13.19 -14.32 -12.89
CA GLU A 139 -14.33 -14.39 -11.97
C GLU A 139 -15.18 -15.63 -12.25
N VAL A 140 -15.41 -16.45 -11.22
CA VAL A 140 -16.20 -17.69 -11.31
C VAL A 140 -17.63 -17.43 -11.81
N ASP A 141 -18.20 -16.27 -11.49
CA ASP A 141 -19.61 -15.94 -11.77
C ASP A 141 -19.82 -14.88 -12.88
N SER A 142 -18.76 -14.50 -13.61
CA SER A 142 -18.85 -13.60 -14.77
C SER A 142 -19.62 -12.28 -14.52
N ILE A 143 -19.53 -11.70 -13.31
CA ILE A 143 -20.19 -10.43 -13.00
C ILE A 143 -19.64 -9.34 -13.91
N CYS A 144 -18.33 -9.35 -14.12
CA CYS A 144 -17.66 -8.43 -15.02
C CYS A 144 -17.93 -8.75 -16.50
N GLN A 145 -18.76 -7.93 -17.13
CA GLN A 145 -18.99 -7.96 -18.58
C GLN A 145 -17.88 -7.26 -19.37
N GLY A 146 -16.90 -6.64 -18.71
CA GLY A 146 -15.80 -5.94 -19.37
C GLY A 146 -14.88 -6.85 -20.20
N PHE A 147 -14.81 -8.13 -19.87
CA PHE A 147 -14.09 -9.14 -20.66
C PHE A 147 -14.74 -9.43 -22.03
N LYS A 148 -15.99 -8.98 -22.25
CA LYS A 148 -16.70 -9.16 -23.52
C LYS A 148 -16.51 -7.99 -24.48
N GLU A 149 -15.88 -6.92 -24.03
CA GLU A 149 -15.54 -5.78 -24.87
C GLU A 149 -14.39 -6.14 -25.83
N ASP A 150 -14.38 -5.50 -27.01
CA ASP A 150 -13.36 -5.77 -28.04
C ASP A 150 -12.08 -4.95 -27.89
N THR A 151 -12.00 -4.09 -26.87
CA THR A 151 -10.81 -3.29 -26.61
C THR A 151 -9.66 -4.20 -26.20
N GLU A 152 -8.62 -4.25 -27.03
CA GLU A 152 -7.41 -5.03 -26.79
C GLU A 152 -6.33 -4.16 -26.14
N TRP A 153 -5.66 -4.71 -25.14
CA TRP A 153 -4.54 -4.11 -24.42
C TRP A 153 -3.37 -5.08 -24.41
N THR A 154 -2.14 -4.56 -24.46
CA THR A 154 -1.00 -5.24 -23.83
C THR A 154 -1.01 -4.98 -22.32
N VAL A 155 -0.35 -5.85 -21.54
CA VAL A 155 -0.16 -5.63 -20.10
C VAL A 155 0.49 -4.27 -19.84
N GLU A 156 1.55 -3.91 -20.57
CA GLU A 156 2.23 -2.62 -20.40
C GLU A 156 1.31 -1.43 -20.72
N GLU A 157 0.53 -1.49 -21.80
CA GLU A 157 -0.42 -0.42 -22.13
C GLU A 157 -1.47 -0.24 -21.03
N TRP A 158 -1.96 -1.33 -20.44
CA TRP A 158 -2.91 -1.27 -19.33
C TRP A 158 -2.28 -0.64 -18.09
N LEU A 159 -1.10 -1.13 -17.66
CA LEU A 159 -0.40 -0.60 -16.48
C LEU A 159 -0.10 0.89 -16.63
N LYS A 160 0.29 1.32 -17.83
CA LYS A 160 0.50 2.73 -18.16
C LYS A 160 -0.81 3.52 -18.14
N ASN A 161 -1.87 3.01 -18.77
CA ASN A 161 -3.19 3.67 -18.83
C ASN A 161 -3.81 3.86 -17.43
N GLN A 162 -3.61 2.88 -16.54
CA GLN A 162 -4.12 2.90 -15.17
C GLN A 162 -3.16 3.57 -14.18
N GLU A 163 -2.03 4.10 -14.64
CA GLU A 163 -0.98 4.78 -13.86
C GLU A 163 -0.34 3.91 -12.77
N VAL A 164 -0.34 2.59 -12.96
CA VAL A 164 0.17 1.62 -11.96
C VAL A 164 1.64 1.85 -11.66
N HIS A 165 2.45 2.17 -12.68
CA HIS A 165 3.88 2.43 -12.51
C HIS A 165 4.18 3.56 -11.51
N THR A 166 3.32 4.60 -11.48
CA THR A 166 3.45 5.69 -10.51
C THR A 166 3.21 5.20 -9.09
N PHE A 167 2.16 4.40 -8.88
CA PHE A 167 1.84 3.83 -7.57
C PHE A 167 2.92 2.84 -7.11
N ASN A 168 3.44 2.01 -8.00
CA ASN A 168 4.55 1.09 -7.71
C ASN A 168 5.77 1.87 -7.24
N ARG A 169 6.19 2.89 -7.99
CA ARG A 169 7.34 3.74 -7.62
C ARG A 169 7.13 4.44 -6.29
N LYS A 170 5.94 5.00 -6.04
CA LYS A 170 5.63 5.70 -4.79
C LYS A 170 5.46 4.77 -3.59
N SER A 171 5.25 3.48 -3.83
CA SER A 171 5.14 2.45 -2.78
C SER A 171 6.42 1.63 -2.61
N GLU A 172 7.46 1.87 -3.40
CA GLU A 172 8.67 1.05 -3.45
C GLU A 172 9.36 0.96 -2.09
N SER A 173 9.62 2.11 -1.45
CA SER A 173 10.23 2.17 -0.12
C SER A 173 9.41 1.41 0.92
N TYR A 174 8.06 1.47 0.84
CA TYR A 174 7.17 0.74 1.72
C TYR A 174 7.22 -0.77 1.45
N MET A 175 7.21 -1.19 0.19
CA MET A 175 7.33 -2.60 -0.19
C MET A 175 8.67 -3.19 0.29
N GLN A 176 9.79 -2.49 0.09
CA GLN A 176 11.09 -2.91 0.60
C GLN A 176 11.10 -3.01 2.14
N LEU A 177 10.47 -2.04 2.82
CA LEU A 177 10.34 -2.03 4.27
C LEU A 177 9.55 -3.23 4.80
N THR A 178 8.43 -3.60 4.17
CA THR A 178 7.65 -4.78 4.56
C THR A 178 8.35 -6.11 4.27
N LEU A 179 9.29 -6.13 3.32
CA LEU A 179 10.12 -7.30 2.99
C LEU A 179 11.42 -7.38 3.80
N HIS A 180 11.62 -6.46 4.75
CA HIS A 180 12.83 -6.37 5.55
C HIS A 180 13.11 -7.67 6.32
N PRO A 181 14.38 -8.16 6.39
CA PRO A 181 14.72 -9.44 7.03
C PRO A 181 14.22 -9.59 8.47
N TYR A 182 14.19 -8.51 9.25
CA TYR A 182 13.64 -8.51 10.62
C TYR A 182 12.23 -9.10 10.68
N LEU A 183 11.37 -8.74 9.73
CA LEU A 183 9.98 -9.19 9.68
C LEU A 183 9.88 -10.65 9.21
N LYS A 184 10.79 -11.07 8.32
CA LYS A 184 10.88 -12.46 7.82
C LYS A 184 11.36 -13.45 8.89
N GLU A 185 12.16 -12.99 9.84
CA GLU A 185 12.63 -13.80 10.98
C GLU A 185 11.55 -14.01 12.07
N ASN A 186 10.27 -13.75 11.75
CA ASN A 186 9.11 -13.81 12.66
C ASN A 186 9.26 -12.92 13.90
N LYS A 187 10.06 -11.85 13.83
CA LYS A 187 10.12 -10.85 14.90
C LYS A 187 8.91 -9.95 14.79
N GLN A 188 8.10 -9.96 15.84
CA GLN A 188 6.88 -9.18 15.94
C GLN A 188 7.21 -7.76 16.43
N PHE A 189 6.42 -6.78 15.98
CA PHE A 189 6.44 -5.46 16.57
C PHE A 189 5.76 -5.49 17.94
N ASP A 190 6.41 -4.92 18.94
CA ASP A 190 5.71 -4.58 20.18
C ASP A 190 4.67 -3.47 19.91
N GLU A 191 3.84 -3.17 20.91
CA GLU A 191 2.78 -2.17 20.79
C GLU A 191 3.31 -0.79 20.38
N ARG A 192 4.47 -0.39 20.89
CA ARG A 192 5.07 0.93 20.57
C ARG A 192 5.54 0.96 19.12
N LYS A 193 6.25 -0.08 18.67
CA LYS A 193 6.67 -0.21 17.27
C LYS A 193 5.49 -0.24 16.31
N THR A 194 4.41 -0.94 16.69
CA THR A 194 3.17 -1.00 15.92
C THR A 194 2.54 0.39 15.78
N GLN A 195 2.46 1.15 16.88
CA GLN A 195 1.95 2.53 16.86
C GLN A 195 2.82 3.46 16.00
N VAL A 196 4.16 3.38 16.13
CA VAL A 196 5.10 4.18 15.33
C VAL A 196 4.96 3.87 13.84
N PHE A 197 4.90 2.58 13.48
CA PHE A 197 4.68 2.15 12.10
C PHE A 197 3.35 2.68 11.57
N PHE A 198 2.25 2.40 12.28
CA PHE A 198 0.90 2.74 11.81
C PHE A 198 0.76 4.26 11.62
N LYS A 199 1.26 5.03 12.59
CA LYS A 199 1.22 6.49 12.52
C LYS A 199 2.02 7.02 11.34
N THR A 200 3.23 6.52 11.12
CA THR A 200 4.10 6.98 10.04
C THR A 200 3.55 6.61 8.65
N CYS A 201 3.00 5.40 8.52
CA CYS A 201 2.52 4.86 7.25
C CYS A 201 1.12 5.37 6.88
N TYR A 202 0.19 5.46 7.84
CA TYR A 202 -1.22 5.68 7.54
C TYR A 202 -1.76 6.99 8.09
N ASP A 203 -1.34 7.42 9.29
CA ASP A 203 -1.75 8.70 9.88
C ASP A 203 -0.74 9.82 9.57
N ILE A 204 -0.61 10.15 8.29
CA ILE A 204 0.43 11.07 7.79
C ILE A 204 0.33 12.47 8.41
N ASP A 205 -0.88 12.97 8.68
CA ASP A 205 -1.08 14.28 9.31
C ASP A 205 -0.66 14.22 10.80
N GLY A 206 -0.97 13.11 11.48
CA GLY A 206 -0.50 12.85 12.83
C GLY A 206 1.02 12.70 12.90
N PHE A 207 1.64 12.03 11.92
CA PHE A 207 3.09 11.91 11.81
C PHE A 207 3.74 13.29 11.61
N ARG A 208 3.21 14.11 10.71
CA ARG A 208 3.62 15.51 10.51
C ARG A 208 3.62 16.25 11.84
N LYS A 209 2.49 16.19 12.57
CA LYS A 209 2.35 16.80 13.89
C LYS A 209 3.44 16.33 14.86
N SER A 210 3.72 15.02 14.89
CA SER A 210 4.78 14.45 15.72
C SER A 210 6.17 14.99 15.40
N LEU A 211 6.48 15.32 14.14
CA LEU A 211 7.78 15.90 13.80
C LEU A 211 7.90 17.36 14.25
N PHE A 212 6.88 18.19 14.02
CA PHE A 212 6.97 19.64 14.21
C PHE A 212 6.51 20.14 15.59
N GLU A 213 5.70 19.37 16.31
CA GLU A 213 5.21 19.75 17.64
C GLU A 213 5.90 18.99 18.79
N SER A 214 7.00 18.29 18.48
CA SER A 214 7.83 17.60 19.48
C SER A 214 9.30 18.01 19.34
N SER A 215 10.14 17.49 20.22
CA SER A 215 11.60 17.69 20.18
C SER A 215 12.30 16.85 19.10
N PHE A 216 11.60 16.43 18.04
CA PHE A 216 12.18 15.56 17.00
C PHE A 216 13.37 16.23 16.32
N PHE A 217 13.21 17.46 15.83
CA PHE A 217 14.27 18.18 15.11
C PHE A 217 15.41 18.71 16.00
N ASP A 218 15.22 18.68 17.33
CA ASP A 218 16.27 18.94 18.31
C ASP A 218 17.18 17.71 18.46
N ARG A 219 16.61 16.51 18.33
CA ARG A 219 17.29 15.21 18.52
C ARG A 219 17.91 14.64 17.26
N PHE A 220 17.40 15.04 16.09
CA PHE A 220 17.87 14.52 14.80
C PHE A 220 18.37 15.64 13.88
N GLU A 221 19.42 15.34 13.11
CA GLU A 221 19.88 16.23 12.06
C GLU A 221 19.02 16.07 10.80
N VAL A 222 18.28 17.12 10.49
CA VAL A 222 17.52 17.28 9.25
C VAL A 222 17.80 18.68 8.75
N LYS A 223 18.17 18.80 7.47
CA LYS A 223 18.43 20.09 6.82
C LYS A 223 17.15 20.93 6.78
N ASP A 224 17.30 22.25 6.87
CA ASP A 224 16.13 23.15 6.91
C ASP A 224 15.31 23.10 5.63
N GLU A 225 15.94 22.90 4.46
CA GLU A 225 15.22 22.72 3.20
C GLU A 225 14.30 21.49 3.24
N VAL A 226 14.79 20.39 3.83
CA VAL A 226 14.01 19.16 4.01
C VAL A 226 12.90 19.41 5.02
N LYS A 227 13.13 20.13 6.12
CA LYS A 227 12.05 20.46 7.07
C LYS A 227 10.92 21.24 6.43
N GLU A 228 11.23 22.21 5.56
CA GLU A 228 10.19 22.99 4.87
C GLU A 228 9.42 22.14 3.85
N GLU A 229 10.10 21.27 3.10
CA GLU A 229 9.45 20.29 2.23
C GLU A 229 8.52 19.36 3.03
N LEU A 230 9.05 18.79 4.12
CA LEU A 230 8.32 17.97 5.09
C LEU A 230 7.23 18.73 5.85
N ARG A 231 7.02 20.03 5.62
CA ARG A 231 5.89 20.77 6.22
C ARG A 231 4.68 20.78 5.29
N VAL A 232 4.89 20.80 3.99
CA VAL A 232 3.84 21.08 2.99
C VAL A 232 3.62 19.95 1.98
N ASP A 233 4.57 19.02 1.84
CA ASP A 233 4.47 17.89 0.91
C ASP A 233 4.17 16.59 1.70
N ASP A 234 3.02 15.97 1.41
CA ASP A 234 2.62 14.68 2.00
C ASP A 234 3.43 13.51 1.44
N GLU A 235 3.78 13.53 0.15
CA GLU A 235 4.52 12.46 -0.48
C GLU A 235 5.97 12.45 0.00
N ALA A 236 6.60 13.62 0.13
CA ALA A 236 7.92 13.74 0.70
C ALA A 236 7.93 13.34 2.19
N LEU A 237 6.88 13.68 2.95
CA LEU A 237 6.74 13.26 4.33
C LEU A 237 6.61 11.75 4.47
N LEU A 238 5.79 11.12 3.64
CA LEU A 238 5.61 9.67 3.66
C LEU A 238 6.91 8.96 3.29
N GLU A 239 7.58 9.42 2.23
CA GLU A 239 8.85 8.87 1.81
C GLU A 239 9.91 8.99 2.91
N PHE A 240 10.09 10.18 3.52
CA PHE A 240 10.99 10.37 4.66
C PHE A 240 10.64 9.45 5.84
N GLY A 241 9.34 9.33 6.13
CA GLY A 241 8.83 8.45 7.18
C GLY A 241 9.25 7.00 6.96
N VAL A 242 9.03 6.49 5.75
CA VAL A 242 9.25 5.08 5.41
C VAL A 242 10.71 4.76 5.16
N SER A 243 11.43 5.55 4.36
CA SER A 243 12.81 5.22 3.95
C SER A 243 13.88 5.67 4.93
N LYS A 244 13.57 6.57 5.86
CA LYS A 244 14.52 6.98 6.91
C LYS A 244 14.00 6.67 8.31
N TRP A 245 12.91 7.32 8.72
CA TRP A 245 12.48 7.28 10.12
C TRP A 245 12.15 5.86 10.60
N LEU A 246 11.34 5.10 9.86
CA LEU A 246 10.97 3.74 10.27
C LEU A 246 12.16 2.77 10.20
N ARG A 247 13.07 2.93 9.23
CA ARG A 247 14.26 2.09 9.13
C ARG A 247 15.16 2.26 10.34
N PHE A 248 15.38 3.50 10.77
CA PHE A 248 16.03 3.82 12.04
C PHE A 248 15.25 3.30 13.25
N ALA A 249 13.98 3.71 13.41
CA ALA A 249 13.21 3.49 14.64
C ALA A 249 12.85 2.01 14.88
N LEU A 250 12.61 1.23 13.82
CA LEU A 250 12.13 -0.14 13.94
C LEU A 250 13.24 -1.18 13.77
N PHE A 251 14.18 -0.93 12.85
CA PHE A 251 15.23 -1.88 12.47
C PHE A 251 16.64 -1.48 12.90
N ARG A 252 16.81 -0.26 13.43
CA ARG A 252 18.11 0.28 13.90
C ARG A 252 19.14 0.46 12.78
N GLU A 253 18.66 0.75 11.57
CA GLU A 253 19.55 1.09 10.47
C GLU A 253 20.02 2.55 10.58
N ASP A 254 21.27 2.80 10.22
CA ASP A 254 21.89 4.12 10.23
C ASP A 254 21.39 4.98 9.06
N THR A 255 20.17 5.51 9.23
CA THR A 255 19.45 6.31 8.23
C THR A 255 19.11 7.72 8.75
N MET A 256 19.45 7.99 10.01
CA MET A 256 19.15 9.23 10.74
C MET A 256 20.34 9.59 11.63
N ILE A 257 20.81 10.84 11.55
CA ILE A 257 21.90 11.35 12.40
C ILE A 257 21.31 11.86 13.72
N VAL A 258 21.82 11.38 14.85
CA VAL A 258 21.39 11.74 16.22
C VAL A 258 22.26 12.89 16.74
N LYS A 259 21.63 13.90 17.36
CA LYS A 259 22.30 15.09 17.96
C LYS A 259 22.43 15.03 19.48
N ASP A 260 21.69 14.12 20.12
CA ASP A 260 21.53 14.08 21.57
C ASP A 260 22.44 13.00 22.17
N ASP A 261 23.48 13.42 22.88
CA ASP A 261 24.46 12.54 23.55
C ASP A 261 23.83 11.49 24.49
N GLU A 262 22.68 11.76 25.12
CA GLU A 262 22.00 10.77 25.97
C GLU A 262 21.28 9.71 25.14
N LEU A 263 20.69 10.13 24.03
CA LEU A 263 20.05 9.26 23.05
C LEU A 263 21.08 8.45 22.27
N GLU A 264 22.23 9.04 21.98
CA GLU A 264 23.41 8.40 21.39
C GLU A 264 24.06 7.40 22.37
N ARG A 265 24.16 7.74 23.66
CA ARG A 265 24.59 6.77 24.69
C ARG A 265 23.59 5.63 24.87
N GLY A 266 22.28 5.92 24.85
CA GLY A 266 21.22 4.92 24.92
C GLY A 266 21.20 4.01 23.68
N ALA A 267 21.48 4.59 22.51
CA ALA A 267 21.72 3.90 21.25
C ALA A 267 22.92 2.94 21.36
N GLN A 268 24.09 3.47 21.68
CA GLN A 268 25.34 2.71 21.80
C GLN A 268 25.26 1.60 22.86
N ALA A 269 24.64 1.86 24.03
CA ALA A 269 24.43 0.87 25.08
C ALA A 269 23.51 -0.30 24.68
N LEU A 270 22.67 -0.11 23.66
CA LEU A 270 21.83 -1.15 23.07
C LEU A 270 22.49 -1.85 21.86
N GLY A 271 23.79 -1.61 21.63
CA GLY A 271 24.61 -2.21 20.59
C GLY A 271 24.56 -1.48 19.24
N TRP A 272 24.25 -0.18 19.22
CA TRP A 272 24.19 0.60 17.97
C TRP A 272 25.60 1.09 17.62
N ILE A 273 26.04 0.84 16.38
CA ILE A 273 27.24 1.48 15.83
C ILE A 273 26.77 2.82 15.28
N VAL A 274 27.21 3.90 15.90
CA VAL A 274 27.10 5.26 15.37
C VAL A 274 28.52 5.59 14.93
N GLU A 275 28.77 5.66 13.63
CA GLU A 275 30.06 6.16 13.09
C GLU A 275 30.01 7.68 12.90
#